data_AF-A0A3B9PIM4-F1
#
_entry.id   AF-A0A3B9PIM4-F1
#
_cell.length_a   1.000
_cell.length_b   1.000
_cell.length_c   1.000
_cell.angle_alpha   90.00
_cell.angle_beta   90.00
_cell.angle_gamma   90.00
#
_symmetry.space_group_name_H-M   'P 1'
#
loop_
_entity.id
_entity.type
_entity.pdbx_description
1 polymer ?
#
loop_
_entity_poly.entity_id
_entity_poly.type
_entity_poly.pdbx_seq_one_letter_code
_entity_poly.pdbx_strand_id
1 'polypeptide(L)'
;MSEVQNAQVEIIGRDSPEHRFSSRSIRSFVLRQGRMSEAQQRYLDDMLPKIGIDYRVAPLDLDQAFGRQAPKILEIGFGMGETTAKIAAAMPDRDFLGIEVHTPGVGALCKLIAEGNLTNLRIMQHDAVEVMRDMIGDGMLAGVHLFFPDPWRKKRHFKRRIVQADFVALVAQKLAPGGYFHCATDWEDYAHWMLEILSA
;
A
#
# COMPACT_ATOMS: atom_id res chain seq x y z
N MET A 1 47.71 -12.60 -2.29
CA MET A 1 46.85 -12.03 -1.22
C MET A 1 46.48 -10.64 -1.68
N SER A 2 45.25 -10.25 -1.97
CA SER A 2 43.93 -10.86 -1.86
C SER A 2 43.04 -10.14 -2.88
N GLU A 3 42.32 -10.90 -3.71
CA GLU A 3 41.28 -10.38 -4.60
C GLU A 3 40.17 -9.75 -3.76
N VAL A 4 39.85 -8.49 -4.05
CA VAL A 4 38.63 -7.85 -3.53
C VAL A 4 37.52 -8.20 -4.53
N GLN A 5 36.67 -9.15 -4.13
CA GLN A 5 35.45 -9.48 -4.86
C GLN A 5 34.54 -8.24 -4.90
N ASN A 6 34.34 -7.72 -6.11
CA ASN A 6 33.25 -6.81 -6.43
C ASN A 6 31.92 -7.53 -6.18
N ALA A 7 31.28 -7.24 -5.05
CA ALA A 7 29.89 -7.60 -4.84
C ALA A 7 29.04 -6.78 -5.81
N GLN A 8 28.51 -7.44 -6.85
CA GLN A 8 27.48 -6.88 -7.71
C GLN A 8 26.27 -6.52 -6.85
N VAL A 9 25.94 -5.23 -6.81
CA VAL A 9 24.64 -4.77 -6.30
C VAL A 9 23.60 -5.19 -7.34
N GLU A 10 22.83 -6.24 -7.04
CA GLU A 10 21.64 -6.57 -7.82
C GLU A 10 20.62 -5.45 -7.66
N ILE A 11 20.56 -4.56 -8.64
CA ILE A 11 19.41 -3.66 -8.85
C ILE A 11 18.28 -4.54 -9.42
N ILE A 12 17.45 -5.09 -8.54
CA ILE A 12 16.23 -5.79 -8.94
C ILE A 12 15.16 -4.73 -9.23
N GLY A 13 14.98 -4.43 -10.50
CA GLY A 13 13.97 -3.46 -10.93
C GLY A 13 13.96 -3.23 -12.43
N ARG A 14 13.78 -4.27 -13.25
CA ARG A 14 13.26 -4.11 -14.63
C ARG A 14 12.33 -5.27 -15.06
N ASP A 15 11.14 -4.85 -15.47
CA ASP A 15 10.32 -5.32 -16.60
C ASP A 15 9.46 -6.59 -16.54
N SER A 16 9.06 -7.06 -15.36
CA SER A 16 7.89 -7.95 -15.22
C SER A 16 7.07 -7.65 -13.96
N PRO A 17 5.72 -7.60 -13.99
CA PRO A 17 4.87 -7.42 -12.80
C PRO A 17 5.16 -8.44 -11.69
N GLU A 18 5.65 -9.61 -12.07
CA GLU A 18 5.95 -10.73 -11.18
C GLU A 18 7.25 -10.56 -10.38
N HIS A 19 8.20 -9.73 -10.86
CA HIS A 19 9.48 -9.47 -10.21
C HIS A 19 9.45 -8.28 -9.22
N ARG A 20 8.29 -7.64 -9.02
CA ARG A 20 8.11 -6.53 -8.07
C ARG A 20 7.90 -6.96 -6.62
N PHE A 21 7.99 -8.25 -6.32
CA PHE A 21 7.63 -8.77 -4.99
C PHE A 21 8.65 -9.81 -4.54
N SER A 22 9.06 -9.78 -3.28
CA SER A 22 9.90 -10.84 -2.73
C SER A 22 9.23 -12.21 -2.90
N SER A 23 9.97 -13.18 -3.45
CA SER A 23 9.51 -14.57 -3.60
C SER A 23 9.54 -15.35 -2.26
N ARG A 24 10.04 -14.73 -1.19
CA ARG A 24 10.37 -15.42 0.07
C ARG A 24 9.27 -15.41 1.13
N SER A 25 8.17 -14.65 0.96
CA SER A 25 7.09 -14.54 1.95
C SER A 25 5.75 -15.11 1.47
N ILE A 26 4.93 -15.58 2.41
CA ILE A 26 3.53 -15.98 2.15
C ILE A 26 2.76 -14.71 1.79
N ARG A 27 2.34 -14.59 0.53
CA ARG A 27 1.57 -13.44 0.04
C ARG A 27 0.18 -13.40 0.67
N SER A 28 -0.22 -12.20 1.11
CA SER A 28 -1.55 -11.93 1.67
C SER A 28 -2.60 -11.54 0.63
N PHE A 29 -2.18 -11.30 -0.61
CA PHE A 29 -3.02 -10.90 -1.74
C PHE A 29 -2.96 -11.91 -2.89
N VAL A 30 -3.96 -11.84 -3.79
CA VAL A 30 -4.01 -12.62 -5.03
C VAL A 30 -3.86 -11.72 -6.25
N LEU A 31 -2.79 -11.89 -7.04
CA LEU A 31 -2.68 -11.27 -8.36
C LEU A 31 -3.74 -11.82 -9.31
N ARG A 32 -4.83 -11.06 -9.51
CA ARG A 32 -5.81 -11.34 -10.56
C ARG A 32 -5.38 -10.63 -11.82
N GLN A 33 -5.23 -11.37 -12.91
CA GLN A 33 -5.08 -10.79 -14.25
C GLN A 33 -6.44 -10.19 -14.65
N GLY A 34 -6.61 -8.90 -14.41
CA GLY A 34 -7.75 -8.12 -14.90
C GLY A 34 -7.43 -7.50 -16.25
N ARG A 35 -8.40 -7.47 -17.17
CA ARG A 35 -8.30 -6.64 -18.37
C ARG A 35 -8.42 -5.17 -17.97
N MET A 36 -7.43 -4.36 -18.34
CA MET A 36 -7.52 -2.90 -18.22
C MET A 36 -8.32 -2.35 -19.39
N SER A 37 -9.17 -1.34 -19.12
CA SER A 37 -9.74 -0.55 -20.21
C SER A 37 -8.68 0.39 -20.80
N GLU A 38 -8.85 0.80 -22.06
CA GLU A 38 -7.95 1.77 -22.71
C GLU A 38 -7.86 3.09 -21.94
N ALA A 39 -8.97 3.53 -21.32
CA ALA A 39 -8.99 4.71 -20.48
C ALA A 39 -8.11 4.55 -19.24
N GLN A 40 -8.21 3.41 -18.53
CA GLN A 40 -7.36 3.13 -17.37
C GLN A 40 -5.88 3.07 -17.73
N GLN A 41 -5.54 2.48 -18.88
CA GLN A 41 -4.16 2.44 -19.36
C GLN A 41 -3.62 3.84 -19.63
N ARG A 42 -4.39 4.69 -20.33
CA ARG A 42 -4.00 6.08 -20.60
C ARG A 42 -3.74 6.87 -19.32
N TYR A 43 -4.66 6.81 -18.36
CA TYR A 43 -4.47 7.51 -17.08
C TYR A 43 -3.29 6.94 -16.29
N LEU A 44 -3.05 5.63 -16.34
CA LEU A 44 -1.87 5.03 -15.74
C LEU A 44 -0.60 5.64 -16.34
N ASP A 45 -0.48 5.65 -17.67
CA ASP A 45 0.69 6.15 -18.38
C ASP A 45 0.92 7.67 -18.17
N ASP A 46 -0.17 8.46 -18.16
CA ASP A 46 -0.09 9.92 -18.10
C ASP A 46 0.02 10.48 -16.67
N MET A 47 -0.55 9.79 -15.67
CA MET A 47 -0.64 10.29 -14.29
C MET A 47 0.32 9.59 -13.36
N LEU A 48 0.54 8.28 -13.48
CA LEU A 48 1.39 7.56 -12.53
C LEU A 48 2.81 8.15 -12.43
N PRO A 49 3.46 8.63 -13.52
CA PRO A 49 4.76 9.31 -13.40
C PRO A 49 4.75 10.60 -12.56
N LYS A 50 3.58 11.22 -12.34
CA LYS A 50 3.43 12.49 -11.61
C LYS A 50 3.09 12.29 -10.13
N ILE A 51 2.25 11.29 -9.85
CA ILE A 51 1.70 11.04 -8.51
C ILE A 51 2.24 9.76 -7.85
N GLY A 52 2.87 8.89 -8.64
CA GLY A 52 3.47 7.65 -8.21
C GLY A 52 4.75 7.89 -7.41
N ILE A 53 5.00 7.00 -6.45
CA ILE A 53 6.26 6.91 -5.73
C ILE A 53 6.83 5.51 -5.98
N ASP A 54 8.04 5.46 -6.51
CA ASP A 54 8.73 4.19 -6.74
C ASP A 54 9.21 3.59 -5.42
N TYR A 55 9.12 2.27 -5.33
CA TYR A 55 9.68 1.54 -4.19
C TYR A 55 11.20 1.60 -4.18
N ARG A 56 11.78 1.70 -2.98
CA ARG A 56 13.21 1.61 -2.72
C ARG A 56 13.44 1.11 -1.29
N VAL A 57 14.56 0.45 -1.07
CA VAL A 57 14.98 0.03 0.29
C VAL A 57 15.64 1.21 1.01
N ALA A 58 14.86 2.26 1.28
CA ALA A 58 15.29 3.46 1.99
C ALA A 58 14.09 4.27 2.48
N PRO A 59 14.21 4.97 3.64
CA PRO A 59 13.17 5.85 4.14
C PRO A 59 12.66 6.86 3.10
N LEU A 60 11.36 7.10 3.12
CA LEU A 60 10.66 8.08 2.30
C LEU A 60 10.34 9.32 3.15
N ASP A 61 10.75 10.48 2.67
CA ASP A 61 10.29 11.76 3.20
C ASP A 61 8.90 12.06 2.63
N LEU A 62 7.87 11.82 3.44
CA LEU A 62 6.48 12.03 3.03
C LEU A 62 6.16 13.51 2.89
N ASP A 63 6.74 14.41 3.68
CA ASP A 63 6.47 15.84 3.55
C ASP A 63 7.05 16.40 2.26
N GLN A 64 8.26 15.97 1.89
CA GLN A 64 8.85 16.27 0.59
C GLN A 64 8.01 15.66 -0.54
N ALA A 65 7.57 14.40 -0.39
CA ALA A 65 6.73 13.76 -1.40
C ALA A 65 5.46 14.58 -1.63
N PHE A 66 4.71 14.96 -0.59
CA PHE A 66 3.49 15.76 -0.74
C PHE A 66 3.73 17.26 -0.97
N GLY A 67 4.96 17.75 -0.79
CA GLY A 67 5.29 19.17 -0.89
C GLY A 67 4.70 20.03 0.23
N ARG A 68 4.23 19.39 1.32
CA ARG A 68 3.62 20.06 2.48
C ARG A 68 3.69 19.20 3.74
N GLN A 69 3.54 19.85 4.88
CA GLN A 69 3.39 19.19 6.18
C GLN A 69 1.90 19.05 6.50
N ALA A 70 1.45 17.81 6.69
CA ALA A 70 0.07 17.45 7.02
C ALA A 70 0.03 16.02 7.59
N PRO A 71 -1.00 15.65 8.37
CA PRO A 71 -1.18 14.28 8.85
C PRO A 71 -1.23 13.28 7.69
N LYS A 72 -0.41 12.22 7.77
CA LYS A 72 -0.30 11.19 6.73
C LYS A 72 -1.20 10.00 7.04
N ILE A 73 -2.02 9.59 6.06
CA ILE A 73 -2.83 8.38 6.12
C ILE A 73 -2.33 7.40 5.06
N LEU A 74 -2.12 6.15 5.46
CA LEU A 74 -1.80 5.07 4.55
C LEU A 74 -3.06 4.24 4.27
N GLU A 75 -3.39 3.98 3.00
CA GLU A 75 -4.41 2.99 2.63
C GLU A 75 -3.77 1.78 1.96
N ILE A 76 -4.04 0.59 2.50
CA ILE A 76 -3.47 -0.67 2.02
C ILE A 76 -4.53 -1.45 1.23
N GLY A 77 -4.22 -1.75 -0.03
CA GLY A 77 -5.10 -2.51 -0.91
C GLY A 77 -6.33 -1.71 -1.32
N PHE A 78 -6.13 -0.51 -1.88
CA PHE A 78 -7.24 0.38 -2.24
C PHE A 78 -8.15 -0.14 -3.38
N GLY A 79 -7.77 -1.24 -4.03
CA GLY A 79 -8.57 -1.85 -5.09
C GLY A 79 -8.76 -0.89 -6.27
N MET A 80 -10.02 -0.54 -6.58
CA MET A 80 -10.33 0.42 -7.66
C MET A 80 -10.23 1.90 -7.23
N GLY A 81 -10.02 2.17 -5.94
CA GLY A 81 -9.72 3.52 -5.44
C GLY A 81 -10.91 4.47 -5.26
N GLU A 82 -12.15 4.05 -5.54
CA GLU A 82 -13.33 4.93 -5.37
C GLU A 82 -13.50 5.43 -3.93
N THR A 83 -13.33 4.54 -2.96
CA THR A 83 -13.41 4.88 -1.54
C THR A 83 -12.26 5.82 -1.15
N THR A 84 -11.03 5.48 -1.54
CA THR A 84 -9.82 6.28 -1.32
C THR A 84 -9.99 7.71 -1.82
N ALA A 85 -10.41 7.86 -3.08
CA ALA A 85 -10.59 9.17 -3.71
C ALA A 85 -11.65 10.00 -2.99
N LYS A 86 -12.77 9.39 -2.59
CA LYS A 86 -13.83 10.07 -1.81
C LYS A 86 -13.36 10.52 -0.43
N ILE A 87 -12.63 9.66 0.29
CA ILE A 87 -12.09 10.00 1.61
C ILE A 87 -11.04 11.13 1.48
N ALA A 88 -10.12 11.02 0.53
CA ALA A 88 -9.10 12.04 0.29
C ALA A 88 -9.72 13.40 -0.08
N ALA A 89 -10.75 13.42 -0.93
CA ALA A 89 -11.49 14.63 -1.27
C ALA A 89 -12.20 15.25 -0.05
N ALA A 90 -12.72 14.42 0.87
CA ALA A 90 -13.41 14.87 2.08
C ALA A 90 -12.45 15.33 3.19
N MET A 91 -11.16 15.01 3.11
CA MET A 91 -10.14 15.35 4.11
C MET A 91 -8.94 16.09 3.45
N PRO A 92 -9.14 17.28 2.88
CA PRO A 92 -8.10 18.00 2.15
C PRO A 92 -6.94 18.47 3.04
N ASP A 93 -7.15 18.52 4.36
CA ASP A 93 -6.15 18.82 5.38
C ASP A 93 -5.20 17.65 5.69
N ARG A 94 -5.45 16.47 5.08
CA ARG A 94 -4.64 15.25 5.25
C ARG A 94 -4.06 14.79 3.93
N ASP A 95 -2.94 14.09 3.99
CA ASP A 95 -2.30 13.46 2.85
C ASP A 95 -2.49 11.94 2.87
N PHE A 96 -2.79 11.35 1.72
CA PHE A 96 -3.06 9.92 1.58
C PHE A 96 -2.02 9.27 0.68
N LEU A 97 -1.42 8.19 1.17
CA LEU A 97 -0.59 7.28 0.39
C LEU A 97 -1.37 5.99 0.18
N GLY A 98 -1.82 5.74 -1.05
CA GLY A 98 -2.47 4.50 -1.42
C GLY A 98 -1.46 3.46 -1.91
N ILE A 99 -1.55 2.23 -1.40
CA ILE A 99 -0.77 1.08 -1.89
C ILE A 99 -1.71 0.06 -2.53
N GLU A 100 -1.39 -0.35 -3.75
CA GLU A 100 -2.10 -1.42 -4.47
C GLU A 100 -1.12 -2.20 -5.34
N VAL A 101 -1.26 -3.51 -5.40
CA VAL A 101 -0.40 -4.38 -6.22
C VAL A 101 -0.96 -4.53 -7.65
N HIS A 102 -2.28 -4.43 -7.83
CA HIS A 102 -2.98 -4.63 -9.08
C HIS A 102 -2.96 -3.39 -9.99
N THR A 103 -2.28 -3.51 -11.14
CA THR A 103 -2.19 -2.45 -12.15
C THR A 103 -3.55 -1.86 -12.58
N PRO A 104 -4.63 -2.66 -12.79
CA PRO A 104 -5.94 -2.09 -13.12
C PRO A 104 -6.48 -1.14 -12.04
N GLY A 105 -6.26 -1.46 -10.77
CA GLY A 105 -6.64 -0.63 -9.63
C GLY A 105 -5.87 0.68 -9.59
N VAL A 106 -4.55 0.60 -9.78
CA VAL A 106 -3.67 1.77 -9.91
C VAL A 106 -4.15 2.70 -11.02
N GLY A 107 -4.43 2.16 -12.22
CA GLY A 107 -4.95 2.95 -13.34
C GLY A 107 -6.32 3.59 -13.05
N ALA A 108 -7.19 2.87 -12.34
CA ALA A 108 -8.48 3.40 -11.91
C ALA A 108 -8.33 4.58 -10.94
N LEU A 109 -7.43 4.46 -9.94
CA LEU A 109 -7.21 5.55 -9.00
C LEU A 109 -6.49 6.75 -9.64
N CYS A 110 -5.54 6.51 -10.56
CA CYS A 110 -4.94 7.57 -11.38
C CYS A 110 -6.01 8.41 -12.10
N LYS A 111 -7.01 7.75 -12.69
CA LYS A 111 -8.15 8.42 -13.33
C LYS A 111 -8.92 9.29 -12.33
N LEU A 112 -9.31 8.72 -11.18
CA LEU A 112 -10.09 9.43 -10.17
C LEU A 112 -9.35 10.64 -9.59
N ILE A 113 -8.04 10.54 -9.38
CA ILE A 113 -7.20 11.66 -8.94
C ILE A 113 -7.19 12.78 -9.98
N ALA A 114 -7.04 12.44 -11.26
CA ALA A 114 -7.03 13.41 -12.35
C ALA A 114 -8.39 14.11 -12.51
N GLU A 115 -9.48 13.35 -12.55
CA GLU A 115 -10.84 13.90 -12.70
C GLU A 115 -11.27 14.72 -11.47
N GLY A 116 -10.86 14.30 -10.27
CA GLY A 116 -11.15 14.99 -9.01
C GLY A 116 -10.20 16.13 -8.67
N ASN A 117 -9.14 16.36 -9.46
CA ASN A 117 -8.05 17.29 -9.16
C ASN A 117 -7.49 17.12 -7.74
N LEU A 118 -7.33 15.87 -7.29
CA LEU A 118 -6.86 15.58 -5.93
C LEU A 118 -5.35 15.84 -5.84
N THR A 119 -4.95 16.71 -4.93
CA THR A 119 -3.53 17.07 -4.72
C THR A 119 -2.93 16.40 -3.49
N ASN A 120 -3.77 15.79 -2.65
CA ASN A 120 -3.41 15.19 -1.38
C ASN A 120 -3.39 13.65 -1.42
N LEU A 121 -3.25 13.05 -2.60
CA LEU A 121 -3.24 11.60 -2.77
C LEU A 121 -2.12 11.16 -3.71
N ARG A 122 -1.26 10.25 -3.23
CA ARG A 122 -0.16 9.62 -3.99
C ARG A 122 -0.30 8.10 -3.98
N ILE A 123 0.34 7.44 -4.95
CA ILE A 123 0.19 6.00 -5.16
C ILE A 123 1.54 5.29 -5.12
N MET A 124 1.58 4.10 -4.53
CA MET A 124 2.65 3.13 -4.70
C MET A 124 2.11 1.82 -5.23
N GLN A 125 2.75 1.29 -6.26
CA GLN A 125 2.42 -0.04 -6.79
C GLN A 125 3.42 -1.10 -6.30
N HIS A 126 3.24 -1.56 -5.06
CA HIS A 126 4.15 -2.51 -4.43
C HIS A 126 3.47 -3.32 -3.31
N ASP A 127 4.16 -4.31 -2.74
CA ASP A 127 3.73 -4.97 -1.50
C ASP A 127 3.75 -3.97 -0.33
N ALA A 128 2.61 -3.84 0.35
CA ALA A 128 2.44 -2.87 1.42
C ALA A 128 3.30 -3.16 2.66
N VAL A 129 3.55 -4.42 2.98
CA VAL A 129 4.42 -4.79 4.11
C VAL A 129 5.86 -4.39 3.82
N GLU A 130 6.33 -4.59 2.59
CA GLU A 130 7.66 -4.14 2.17
C GLU A 130 7.79 -2.62 2.21
N VAL A 131 6.80 -1.88 1.69
CA VAL A 131 6.78 -0.41 1.76
C VAL A 131 6.79 0.08 3.21
N MET A 132 5.94 -0.47 4.07
CA MET A 132 5.88 -0.08 5.47
C MET A 132 7.19 -0.36 6.20
N ARG A 133 7.79 -1.53 5.98
CA ARG A 133 9.05 -1.94 6.60
C ARG A 133 10.21 -1.03 6.20
N ASP A 134 10.35 -0.78 4.89
CA ASP A 134 11.60 -0.21 4.34
C ASP A 134 11.54 1.30 4.10
N MET A 135 10.33 1.85 3.89
CA MET A 135 10.17 3.24 3.46
C MET A 135 9.45 4.12 4.47
N ILE A 136 8.51 3.58 5.25
CA ILE A 136 7.75 4.38 6.21
C ILE A 136 8.51 4.48 7.53
N GLY A 137 8.81 5.71 7.95
CA GLY A 137 9.42 5.97 9.26
C GLY A 137 8.49 5.62 10.42
N ASP A 138 9.06 5.31 11.58
CA ASP A 138 8.31 5.03 12.80
C ASP A 138 7.61 6.29 13.30
N GLY A 139 6.37 6.15 13.80
CA GLY A 139 5.60 7.29 14.30
C GLY A 139 5.17 8.33 13.24
N MET A 140 5.27 8.02 11.94
CA MET A 140 5.00 8.98 10.86
C MET A 140 3.54 9.02 10.39
N LEU A 141 2.74 7.99 10.69
CA LEU A 141 1.37 7.87 10.20
C LEU A 141 0.35 8.34 11.25
N ALA A 142 -0.55 9.21 10.84
CA ALA A 142 -1.72 9.58 11.64
C ALA A 142 -2.85 8.54 11.53
N GLY A 143 -2.85 7.71 10.49
CA GLY A 143 -3.81 6.64 10.33
C GLY A 143 -3.40 5.59 9.31
N VAL A 144 -3.91 4.37 9.48
CA VAL A 144 -3.83 3.29 8.49
C VAL A 144 -5.24 2.79 8.18
N HIS A 145 -5.57 2.66 6.90
CA HIS A 145 -6.82 2.12 6.38
C HIS A 145 -6.57 0.76 5.74
N LEU A 146 -7.41 -0.23 6.06
CA LEU A 146 -7.40 -1.57 5.47
C LEU A 146 -8.83 -2.06 5.26
N PHE A 147 -9.37 -1.84 4.06
CA PHE A 147 -10.76 -2.16 3.76
C PHE A 147 -10.88 -3.41 2.90
N PHE A 148 -11.70 -4.35 3.37
CA PHE A 148 -12.03 -5.60 2.67
C PHE A 148 -10.81 -6.41 2.17
N PRO A 149 -9.79 -6.65 3.02
CA PRO A 149 -8.65 -7.48 2.63
C PRO A 149 -9.09 -8.92 2.33
N ASP A 150 -8.32 -9.63 1.49
CA ASP A 150 -8.60 -11.02 1.11
C ASP A 150 -8.87 -11.90 2.37
N PRO A 151 -10.07 -12.49 2.51
CA PRO A 151 -10.49 -13.11 3.78
C PRO A 151 -9.92 -14.51 4.02
N TRP A 152 -9.38 -15.14 2.98
CA TRP A 152 -8.76 -16.47 3.02
C TRP A 152 -9.57 -17.51 3.82
N ARG A 153 -10.84 -17.71 3.42
CA ARG A 153 -11.87 -18.46 4.16
C ARG A 153 -11.51 -19.90 4.58
N LYS A 154 -10.57 -20.56 3.91
CA LYS A 154 -10.17 -21.94 4.23
C LYS A 154 -9.12 -21.93 5.34
N LYS A 155 -9.30 -22.69 6.42
CA LYS A 155 -8.36 -22.76 7.57
C LYS A 155 -6.88 -22.87 7.18
N ARG A 156 -6.56 -23.72 6.20
CA ARG A 156 -5.18 -23.87 5.66
C ARG A 156 -4.58 -22.60 5.06
N HIS A 157 -5.38 -21.58 4.78
CA HIS A 157 -4.97 -20.29 4.21
C HIS A 157 -4.98 -19.16 5.25
N PHE A 158 -5.31 -19.40 6.53
CA PHE A 158 -5.39 -18.32 7.52
C PHE A 158 -4.06 -17.58 7.69
N LYS A 159 -2.91 -18.24 7.50
CA LYS A 159 -1.58 -17.61 7.48
C LYS A 159 -1.39 -16.58 6.35
N ARG A 160 -2.30 -16.51 5.38
CA ARG A 160 -2.32 -15.52 4.30
C ARG A 160 -3.17 -14.30 4.64
N ARG A 161 -3.98 -14.33 5.71
CA ARG A 161 -4.66 -13.12 6.19
C ARG A 161 -3.60 -12.09 6.55
N ILE A 162 -3.73 -10.87 6.05
CA ILE A 162 -2.76 -9.80 6.32
C ILE A 162 -2.79 -9.38 7.80
N VAL A 163 -3.97 -9.40 8.44
CA VAL A 163 -4.09 -9.08 9.86
C VAL A 163 -3.57 -10.27 10.68
N GLN A 164 -2.33 -10.13 11.12
CA GLN A 164 -1.57 -11.04 11.98
C GLN A 164 -0.82 -10.20 13.02
N ALA A 165 -0.35 -10.82 14.10
CA ALA A 165 0.40 -10.14 15.15
C ALA A 165 1.57 -9.29 14.60
N ASP A 166 2.42 -9.86 13.74
CA ASP A 166 3.57 -9.14 13.17
C ASP A 166 3.17 -7.92 12.33
N PHE A 167 2.08 -8.04 11.56
CA PHE A 167 1.58 -6.92 10.75
C PHE A 167 0.97 -5.84 11.63
N VAL A 168 0.20 -6.21 12.66
CA VAL A 168 -0.36 -5.24 13.62
C VAL A 168 0.75 -4.53 14.40
N ALA A 169 1.79 -5.26 14.81
CA ALA A 169 2.97 -4.67 15.44
C ALA A 169 3.68 -3.67 14.50
N LEU A 170 3.83 -4.02 13.22
CA LEU A 170 4.37 -3.11 12.22
C LEU A 170 3.49 -1.86 12.06
N VAL A 171 2.16 -2.02 11.95
CA VAL A 171 1.22 -0.88 11.88
C VAL A 171 1.37 0.02 13.11
N ALA A 172 1.37 -0.57 14.32
CA ALA A 172 1.52 0.18 15.57
C ALA A 172 2.84 0.94 15.63
N GLN A 173 3.94 0.36 15.16
CA GLN A 173 5.25 1.02 15.08
C GLN A 173 5.24 2.24 14.14
N LYS A 174 4.49 2.17 13.02
CA LYS A 174 4.43 3.27 12.05
C LYS A 174 3.44 4.37 12.44
N LEU A 175 2.51 4.10 13.35
CA LEU A 175 1.55 5.09 13.84
C LEU A 175 2.19 6.06 14.83
N ALA A 176 1.91 7.36 14.66
CA ALA A 176 2.16 8.38 15.66
C ALA A 176 1.29 8.14 16.91
N PRO A 177 1.68 8.63 18.10
CA PRO A 177 0.80 8.63 19.26
C PRO A 177 -0.55 9.28 18.95
N GLY A 178 -1.65 8.58 19.27
CA GLY A 178 -3.01 9.01 18.95
C GLY A 178 -3.45 8.70 17.51
N GLY A 179 -2.59 8.08 16.69
CA GLY A 179 -2.96 7.53 15.39
C GLY A 179 -3.91 6.34 15.52
N TYR A 180 -4.55 5.98 14.41
CA TYR A 180 -5.54 4.90 14.39
C TYR A 180 -5.26 3.86 13.31
N PHE A 181 -5.69 2.63 13.56
CA PHE A 181 -5.82 1.60 12.53
C PHE A 181 -7.31 1.32 12.30
N HIS A 182 -7.80 1.59 11.09
CA HIS A 182 -9.19 1.39 10.70
C HIS A 182 -9.26 0.27 9.66
N CYS A 183 -9.68 -0.92 10.11
CA CYS A 183 -9.89 -2.07 9.25
C CYS A 183 -11.38 -2.42 9.14
N ALA A 184 -11.79 -2.89 7.97
CA ALA A 184 -13.16 -3.34 7.72
C ALA A 184 -13.16 -4.65 6.92
N THR A 185 -14.16 -5.50 7.15
CA THR A 185 -14.39 -6.72 6.38
C THR A 185 -15.87 -7.05 6.35
N ASP A 186 -16.31 -7.68 5.27
CA ASP A 186 -17.66 -8.22 5.08
C ASP A 186 -17.75 -9.72 5.45
N TRP A 187 -16.68 -10.30 6.02
CA TRP A 187 -16.64 -11.68 6.45
C TRP A 187 -16.54 -11.80 7.97
N GLU A 188 -17.62 -12.27 8.60
CA GLU A 188 -17.74 -12.36 10.05
C GLU A 188 -16.57 -13.11 10.72
N ASP A 189 -16.17 -14.29 10.21
CA ASP A 189 -15.02 -15.01 10.78
C ASP A 189 -13.71 -14.21 10.69
N TYR A 190 -13.58 -13.35 9.68
CA TYR A 190 -12.40 -12.50 9.57
C TYR A 190 -12.52 -11.30 10.51
N ALA A 191 -13.73 -10.78 10.76
CA ALA A 191 -13.95 -9.74 11.77
C ALA A 191 -13.60 -10.26 13.18
N HIS A 192 -14.05 -11.47 13.55
CA HIS A 192 -13.66 -12.10 14.81
C HIS A 192 -12.14 -12.31 14.92
N TRP A 193 -11.50 -12.75 13.83
CA TRP A 193 -10.05 -12.89 13.76
C TRP A 193 -9.32 -11.55 13.93
N MET A 194 -9.79 -10.49 13.26
CA MET A 194 -9.22 -9.14 13.41
C MET A 194 -9.33 -8.68 14.85
N LEU A 195 -10.50 -8.84 15.48
CA LEU A 195 -10.73 -8.46 16.87
C LEU A 195 -9.80 -9.21 17.83
N GLU A 196 -9.64 -10.53 17.66
CA GLU A 196 -8.74 -11.35 18.47
C GLU A 196 -7.29 -10.86 18.39
N ILE A 197 -6.78 -10.64 17.18
CA ILE A 197 -5.39 -10.18 16.97
C ILE A 197 -5.18 -8.76 17.46
N LEU A 198 -6.15 -7.85 17.28
CA LEU A 198 -6.04 -6.45 17.67
C LEU A 198 -6.17 -6.22 19.18
N SER A 199 -6.76 -7.16 19.91
CA SER A 199 -6.98 -7.05 21.36
C SER A 199 -5.91 -7.76 22.19
N ALA A 200 -4.95 -8.43 21.54
CA ALA A 200 -3.87 -9.18 22.18
C ALA A 200 -2.69 -8.27 22.57
#